data_AF-A0A3D2D330-F1
#
_entry.id   AF-A0A3D2D330-F1
#
_cell.length_a   1.000
_cell.length_b   1.000
_cell.length_c   1.000
_cell.angle_alpha   90.00
_cell.angle_beta   90.00
_cell.angle_gamma   90.00
#
_symmetry.space_group_name_H-M   'P 1'
#
loop_
_entity.id
_entity.type
_entity.pdbx_description
1 polymer ?
#
loop_
_entity_poly.entity_id
_entity_poly.type
_entity_poly.pdbx_seq_one_letter_code
_entity_poly.pdbx_strand_id
1 'polypeptide(L)'
;KGVTSIGSWAFSSCTSLTSISIPDSVTSIGNRAFSGCTSLTSVTIGKGVTSIGEDAFGDCDKLVEVINKSNLNIAKGSSDNGYVGYYALKVKTDGQSDIVNKNDCLFYTYNNINYLLGYVGNDTNINLPKNLNGENYQIYKFAFWDCTSLTSITIPDSVTSIGRSAFSNCRSLTSITISDSVTSIGDEAFSGCYKLVEVINKSNLNITKHSSDNGYLGYYALNVKTDGQSDIVNKNDYLFYTYNNINYLLGYVGNETNLNLPENYNGENYQIYEYAFYNCTSLTSVIIPDSVTRIGNYAFYGGKELKTINYTGSEAQWESISKGDAWDWGTAYNINYNYVIPTNENA
;
A
#
# COMPACT_ATOMS: atom_id res chain seq x y z
N LYS A 1 -29.79 15.50 23.60
CA LYS A 1 -30.33 14.17 23.22
C LYS A 1 -29.15 13.34 22.71
N GLY A 2 -28.91 12.15 23.27
CA GLY A 2 -27.85 11.25 22.80
C GLY A 2 -28.28 10.42 21.60
N VAL A 3 -27.32 9.85 20.87
CA VAL A 3 -27.58 8.91 19.77
C VAL A 3 -28.11 7.60 20.36
N THR A 4 -29.29 7.15 19.91
CA THR A 4 -29.94 5.93 20.41
C THR A 4 -29.82 4.75 19.45
N SER A 5 -29.44 4.98 18.19
CA SER A 5 -29.33 3.92 17.19
C SER A 5 -28.31 4.29 16.12
N ILE A 6 -27.62 3.28 15.59
CA ILE A 6 -26.80 3.39 14.37
C ILE A 6 -27.61 2.76 13.24
N GLY A 7 -27.91 3.54 12.20
CA GLY A 7 -28.74 3.09 11.08
C GLY A 7 -28.06 2.02 10.22
N SER A 8 -28.84 1.34 9.40
CA SER A 8 -28.30 0.43 8.38
C SER A 8 -27.35 1.18 7.44
N TRP A 9 -26.25 0.52 7.05
CA TRP A 9 -25.22 1.06 6.16
C TRP A 9 -24.52 2.35 6.62
N ALA A 10 -24.72 2.81 7.87
CA ALA A 10 -24.29 4.14 8.31
C ALA A 10 -22.79 4.45 8.12
N PHE A 11 -21.93 3.44 8.27
CA PHE A 11 -20.48 3.50 8.07
C PHE A 11 -20.01 2.40 7.10
N SER A 12 -20.89 1.88 6.25
CA SER A 12 -20.49 0.83 5.31
C SER A 12 -19.39 1.33 4.38
N SER A 13 -18.38 0.49 4.16
CA SER A 13 -17.19 0.77 3.37
C SER A 13 -16.38 1.98 3.85
N CYS A 14 -16.49 2.34 5.14
CA CYS A 14 -15.62 3.34 5.75
C CYS A 14 -14.22 2.76 5.99
N THR A 15 -13.43 2.66 4.92
CA THR A 15 -12.11 2.00 4.90
C THR A 15 -11.05 2.72 5.72
N SER A 16 -11.31 3.94 6.20
CA SER A 16 -10.41 4.69 7.08
C SER A 16 -10.72 4.51 8.58
N LEU A 17 -11.84 3.89 8.94
CA LEU A 17 -12.23 3.71 10.35
C LEU A 17 -11.37 2.61 10.99
N THR A 18 -10.50 2.97 11.92
CA THR A 18 -9.54 2.05 12.57
C THR A 18 -10.02 1.50 13.90
N SER A 19 -10.82 2.26 14.62
CA SER A 19 -11.45 1.84 15.88
C SER A 19 -12.75 2.60 16.12
N ILE A 20 -13.66 2.02 16.88
CA ILE A 20 -14.89 2.72 17.31
C ILE A 20 -15.34 2.30 18.70
N SER A 21 -15.78 3.29 19.49
CA SER A 21 -16.46 3.07 20.77
C SER A 21 -17.93 3.46 20.63
N ILE A 22 -18.80 2.45 20.63
CA ILE A 22 -20.25 2.64 20.55
C ILE A 22 -20.75 3.03 21.94
N PRO A 23 -21.40 4.20 22.11
CA PRO A 23 -21.74 4.71 23.43
C PRO A 23 -22.89 3.91 24.07
N ASP A 24 -22.94 3.92 25.40
CA ASP A 24 -23.95 3.22 26.19
C ASP A 24 -25.40 3.67 25.91
N SER A 25 -25.60 4.83 25.26
CA SER A 25 -26.92 5.31 24.85
C SER A 25 -27.48 4.61 23.61
N VAL A 26 -26.64 3.93 22.82
CA VAL A 26 -27.06 3.23 21.60
C VAL A 26 -27.70 1.90 21.99
N THR A 27 -28.92 1.67 21.52
CA THR A 27 -29.68 0.44 21.79
C THR A 27 -29.66 -0.55 20.64
N SER A 28 -29.41 -0.10 19.41
CA SER A 28 -29.42 -0.93 18.20
C SER A 28 -28.39 -0.49 17.16
N ILE A 29 -27.76 -1.47 16.51
CA ILE A 29 -26.89 -1.29 15.34
C ILE A 29 -27.57 -1.95 14.14
N GLY A 30 -27.82 -1.20 13.07
CA GLY A 30 -28.55 -1.68 11.90
C GLY A 30 -27.74 -2.62 11.01
N ASN A 31 -28.43 -3.27 10.06
CA ASN A 31 -27.81 -4.17 9.07
C ASN A 31 -26.69 -3.47 8.31
N ARG A 32 -25.56 -4.16 8.13
CA ARG A 32 -24.37 -3.67 7.40
C ARG A 32 -23.85 -2.31 7.87
N ALA A 33 -24.13 -1.90 9.11
CA ALA A 33 -23.75 -0.59 9.63
C ALA A 33 -22.24 -0.27 9.49
N PHE A 34 -21.37 -1.27 9.65
CA PHE A 34 -19.90 -1.19 9.50
C PHE A 34 -19.38 -2.21 8.48
N SER A 35 -20.23 -2.71 7.60
CA SER A 35 -19.81 -3.71 6.61
C SER A 35 -18.76 -3.12 5.67
N GLY A 36 -17.64 -3.83 5.48
CA GLY A 36 -16.53 -3.38 4.63
C GLY A 36 -15.65 -2.30 5.28
N CYS A 37 -15.72 -2.09 6.59
CA CYS A 37 -14.73 -1.29 7.33
C CYS A 37 -13.40 -2.06 7.44
N THR A 38 -12.70 -2.20 6.31
CA THR A 38 -11.51 -3.07 6.15
C THR A 38 -10.28 -2.65 6.98
N SER A 39 -10.28 -1.45 7.55
CA SER A 39 -9.23 -0.99 8.49
C SER A 39 -9.63 -1.10 9.96
N LEU A 40 -10.85 -1.51 10.29
CA LEU A 40 -11.35 -1.57 11.66
C LEU A 40 -10.62 -2.68 12.43
N THR A 41 -9.84 -2.31 13.44
CA THR A 41 -9.03 -3.22 14.25
C THR A 41 -9.64 -3.52 15.62
N SER A 42 -10.41 -2.58 16.18
CA SER A 42 -11.11 -2.76 17.44
C SER A 42 -12.48 -2.11 17.49
N VAL A 43 -13.40 -2.73 18.23
CA VAL A 43 -14.71 -2.16 18.54
C VAL A 43 -15.05 -2.34 20.01
N THR A 44 -15.57 -1.28 20.63
CA THR A 44 -16.25 -1.36 21.93
C THR A 44 -17.75 -1.29 21.71
N ILE A 45 -18.47 -2.33 22.16
CA ILE A 45 -19.93 -2.38 22.14
C ILE A 45 -20.45 -1.87 23.50
N GLY A 46 -21.20 -0.76 23.46
CA GLY A 46 -21.75 -0.12 24.65
C GLY A 46 -22.79 -0.96 25.39
N LYS A 47 -22.98 -0.68 26.68
CA LYS A 47 -23.86 -1.45 27.58
C LYS A 47 -25.33 -1.47 27.14
N GLY A 48 -25.78 -0.38 26.50
CA GLY A 48 -27.15 -0.24 26.03
C GLY A 48 -27.48 -1.07 24.80
N VAL A 49 -26.49 -1.61 24.08
CA VAL A 49 -26.72 -2.33 22.82
C VAL A 49 -27.44 -3.63 23.10
N THR A 50 -28.64 -3.77 22.53
CA THR A 50 -29.50 -4.97 22.70
C THR A 50 -29.71 -5.72 21.40
N SER A 51 -29.29 -5.16 20.27
CA SER A 51 -29.40 -5.78 18.95
C SER A 51 -28.30 -5.29 18.01
N ILE A 52 -27.75 -6.22 17.23
CA ILE A 52 -26.82 -5.97 16.14
C ILE A 52 -27.36 -6.65 14.89
N GLY A 53 -27.59 -5.85 13.85
CA GLY A 53 -28.19 -6.29 12.60
C GLY A 53 -27.30 -7.24 11.80
N GLU A 54 -27.92 -7.86 10.79
CA GLU A 54 -27.24 -8.78 9.87
C GLU A 54 -26.05 -8.10 9.18
N ASP A 55 -24.94 -8.83 9.05
CA ASP A 55 -23.68 -8.35 8.45
C ASP A 55 -23.17 -7.00 8.98
N ALA A 56 -23.58 -6.57 10.18
CA ALA A 56 -23.22 -5.26 10.70
C ALA A 56 -21.70 -5.00 10.69
N PHE A 57 -20.88 -6.03 10.88
CA PHE A 57 -19.42 -6.02 10.79
C PHE A 57 -18.89 -7.03 9.76
N GLY A 58 -19.68 -7.34 8.72
CA GLY A 58 -19.22 -8.16 7.60
C GLY A 58 -18.02 -7.53 6.89
N ASP A 59 -17.06 -8.33 6.42
CA ASP A 59 -15.85 -7.87 5.73
C ASP A 59 -14.96 -6.88 6.53
N CYS A 60 -15.07 -6.89 7.86
CA CYS A 60 -14.13 -6.21 8.77
C CYS A 60 -12.87 -7.07 9.00
N ASP A 61 -12.15 -7.41 7.94
CA ASP A 61 -11.11 -8.46 7.93
C ASP A 61 -9.91 -8.22 8.87
N LYS A 62 -9.69 -6.96 9.29
CA LYS A 62 -8.65 -6.55 10.25
C LYS A 62 -9.13 -6.46 11.71
N LEU A 63 -10.41 -6.74 11.99
CA LEU A 63 -10.95 -6.66 13.34
C LEU A 63 -10.36 -7.77 14.20
N VAL A 64 -9.59 -7.42 15.23
CA VAL A 64 -8.93 -8.39 16.12
C VAL A 64 -9.39 -8.30 17.57
N GLU A 65 -9.94 -7.17 18.00
CA GLU A 65 -10.37 -6.97 19.38
C GLU A 65 -11.82 -6.48 19.47
N VAL A 66 -12.61 -7.15 20.29
CA VAL A 66 -13.96 -6.71 20.66
C VAL A 66 -14.05 -6.53 22.17
N ILE A 67 -14.47 -5.35 22.61
CA ILE A 67 -14.81 -5.06 24.00
C ILE A 67 -16.33 -5.04 24.12
N ASN A 68 -16.92 -6.17 24.50
CA ASN A 68 -18.36 -6.33 24.62
C ASN A 68 -18.84 -5.97 26.04
N LYS A 69 -19.34 -4.74 26.21
CA LYS A 69 -19.95 -4.30 27.48
C LYS A 69 -21.46 -4.56 27.54
N SER A 70 -22.04 -5.06 26.45
CA SER A 70 -23.46 -5.36 26.35
C SER A 70 -23.79 -6.72 26.98
N ASN A 71 -25.09 -7.04 27.03
CA ASN A 71 -25.58 -8.36 27.45
C ASN A 71 -25.66 -9.36 26.28
N LEU A 72 -25.23 -8.99 25.07
CA LEU A 72 -25.24 -9.89 23.92
C LEU A 72 -24.15 -10.95 24.05
N ASN A 73 -24.47 -12.17 23.60
CA ASN A 73 -23.49 -13.25 23.52
C ASN A 73 -22.63 -13.08 22.26
N ILE A 74 -21.56 -12.30 22.36
CA ILE A 74 -20.56 -12.14 21.30
C ILE A 74 -19.42 -13.11 21.56
N ALA A 75 -19.33 -14.16 20.75
CA ALA A 75 -18.25 -15.14 20.81
C ALA A 75 -17.20 -14.90 19.72
N LYS A 76 -15.94 -15.14 20.08
CA LYS A 76 -14.82 -15.15 19.13
C LYS A 76 -15.09 -16.15 18.00
N GLY A 77 -14.87 -15.76 16.75
CA GLY A 77 -15.05 -16.61 15.57
C GLY A 77 -16.50 -16.82 15.16
N SER A 78 -17.47 -16.24 15.88
CA SER A 78 -18.89 -16.41 15.58
C SER A 78 -19.39 -15.37 14.57
N SER A 79 -20.22 -15.80 13.62
CA SER A 79 -20.99 -14.94 12.73
C SER A 79 -22.20 -14.28 13.43
N ASP A 80 -22.55 -14.72 14.64
CA ASP A 80 -23.66 -14.16 15.42
C ASP A 80 -23.45 -12.67 15.69
N ASN A 81 -24.57 -11.95 15.86
CA ASN A 81 -24.58 -10.50 16.10
C ASN A 81 -23.86 -9.73 14.98
N GLY A 82 -24.13 -10.10 13.73
CA GLY A 82 -23.63 -9.39 12.56
C GLY A 82 -22.11 -9.48 12.40
N TYR A 83 -21.51 -10.66 12.62
CA TYR A 83 -20.08 -10.93 12.44
C TYR A 83 -19.12 -10.14 13.34
N VAL A 84 -19.63 -9.44 14.37
CA VAL A 84 -18.79 -8.61 15.24
C VAL A 84 -17.67 -9.40 15.93
N GLY A 85 -17.91 -10.68 16.26
CA GLY A 85 -16.91 -11.56 16.85
C GLY A 85 -16.10 -12.39 15.85
N TYR A 86 -16.48 -12.41 14.57
CA TYR A 86 -16.03 -13.40 13.59
C TYR A 86 -14.53 -13.33 13.31
N TYR A 87 -14.01 -12.13 13.04
CA TYR A 87 -12.59 -11.92 12.75
C TYR A 87 -11.74 -11.74 14.02
N ALA A 88 -12.39 -11.52 15.17
CA ALA A 88 -11.71 -11.16 16.40
C ALA A 88 -10.73 -12.27 16.85
N LEU A 89 -9.56 -11.87 17.31
CA LEU A 89 -8.63 -12.73 18.03
C LEU A 89 -9.01 -12.85 19.51
N LYS A 90 -9.67 -11.82 20.07
CA LYS A 90 -10.14 -11.75 21.45
C LYS A 90 -11.44 -10.97 21.56
N VAL A 91 -12.35 -11.51 22.38
CA VAL A 91 -13.52 -10.80 22.88
C VAL A 91 -13.37 -10.71 24.39
N LYS A 92 -13.46 -9.50 24.95
CA LYS A 92 -13.40 -9.23 26.39
C LYS A 92 -14.56 -8.34 26.83
N THR A 93 -14.88 -8.33 28.12
CA THR A 93 -16.05 -7.62 28.64
C THR A 93 -15.73 -6.24 29.25
N ASP A 94 -14.44 -5.98 29.50
CA ASP A 94 -13.95 -4.78 30.17
C ASP A 94 -12.53 -4.43 29.72
N GLY A 95 -11.98 -3.38 30.33
CA GLY A 95 -10.64 -2.86 30.01
C GLY A 95 -10.62 -1.81 28.89
N GLN A 96 -9.42 -1.27 28.67
CA GLN A 96 -9.10 -0.48 27.47
C GLN A 96 -8.58 -1.40 26.36
N SER A 97 -8.47 -0.88 25.15
CA SER A 97 -7.91 -1.61 24.01
C SER A 97 -6.50 -2.11 24.32
N ASP A 98 -6.21 -3.37 24.01
CA ASP A 98 -4.87 -3.95 24.14
C ASP A 98 -4.00 -3.60 22.91
N ILE A 99 -4.56 -2.94 21.89
CA ILE A 99 -3.82 -2.46 20.72
C ILE A 99 -2.89 -1.32 21.12
N VAL A 100 -1.62 -1.46 20.77
CA VAL A 100 -0.56 -0.46 21.01
C VAL A 100 -0.22 0.21 19.68
N ASN A 101 -0.39 1.52 19.59
CA ASN A 101 0.16 2.29 18.48
C ASN A 101 1.62 2.68 18.79
N LYS A 102 2.54 2.30 17.91
CA LYS A 102 3.95 2.67 17.98
C LYS A 102 4.41 3.17 16.62
N ASN A 103 4.51 4.49 16.46
CA ASN A 103 4.87 5.15 15.18
C ASN A 103 3.93 4.72 14.04
N ASP A 104 2.63 4.88 14.26
CA ASP A 104 1.55 4.53 13.34
C ASP A 104 1.45 3.04 12.97
N CYS A 105 2.28 2.20 13.57
CA CYS A 105 2.18 0.75 13.51
C CYS A 105 1.31 0.26 14.67
N LEU A 106 0.17 -0.35 14.36
CA LEU A 106 -0.75 -0.93 15.33
C LEU A 106 -0.30 -2.35 15.69
N PHE A 107 0.04 -2.56 16.95
CA PHE A 107 0.45 -3.86 17.47
C PHE A 107 -0.60 -4.48 18.37
N TYR A 108 -0.64 -5.81 18.37
CA TYR A 108 -1.48 -6.57 19.27
C TYR A 108 -0.81 -7.89 19.64
N THR A 109 -0.83 -8.22 20.94
CA THR A 109 -0.25 -9.45 21.46
C THR A 109 -1.34 -10.47 21.74
N TYR A 110 -1.25 -11.64 21.11
CA TYR A 110 -2.18 -12.74 21.30
C TYR A 110 -1.46 -14.06 21.41
N ASN A 111 -1.76 -14.83 22.47
CA ASN A 111 -1.09 -16.10 22.79
C ASN A 111 0.44 -15.98 22.78
N ASN A 112 0.97 -14.93 23.41
CA ASN A 112 2.40 -14.61 23.47
C ASN A 112 3.08 -14.35 22.11
N ILE A 113 2.30 -14.09 21.05
CA ILE A 113 2.81 -13.67 19.75
C ILE A 113 2.42 -12.21 19.52
N ASN A 114 3.39 -11.39 19.13
CA ASN A 114 3.16 -10.00 18.76
C ASN A 114 2.83 -9.92 17.27
N TYR A 115 1.76 -9.20 16.93
CA TYR A 115 1.33 -8.98 15.57
C TYR A 115 1.37 -7.49 15.25
N LEU A 116 1.99 -7.12 14.12
CA LEU A 116 1.77 -5.84 13.47
C LEU A 116 0.48 -5.95 12.64
N LEU A 117 -0.61 -5.42 13.18
CA LEU A 117 -1.95 -5.50 12.60
C LEU A 117 -2.12 -4.60 11.38
N GLY A 118 -1.43 -3.47 11.38
CA GLY A 118 -1.40 -2.57 10.25
C GLY A 118 -0.71 -1.25 10.51
N TYR A 119 -0.55 -0.50 9.43
CA TYR A 119 0.01 0.84 9.44
C TYR A 119 -1.09 1.86 9.11
N VAL A 120 -1.20 2.90 9.94
CA VAL A 120 -2.23 3.95 9.82
C VAL A 120 -1.68 5.29 9.39
N GLY A 121 -0.37 5.38 9.14
CA GLY A 121 0.29 6.59 8.66
C GLY A 121 0.23 6.69 7.13
N ASN A 122 0.94 7.68 6.60
CA ASN A 122 0.99 8.00 5.17
C ASN A 122 2.42 8.21 4.65
N ASP A 123 3.44 7.79 5.41
CA ASP A 123 4.83 7.94 5.01
C ASP A 123 5.12 7.13 3.74
N THR A 124 6.05 7.64 2.93
CA THR A 124 6.57 6.93 1.76
C THR A 124 7.67 5.95 2.14
N ASN A 125 8.41 6.25 3.21
CA ASN A 125 9.46 5.41 3.77
C ASN A 125 9.14 5.04 5.23
N ILE A 126 8.59 3.84 5.42
CA ILE A 126 8.11 3.39 6.72
C ILE A 126 9.25 2.74 7.50
N ASN A 127 9.57 3.33 8.65
CA ASN A 127 10.52 2.76 9.60
C ASN A 127 9.81 1.83 10.58
N LEU A 128 9.78 0.53 10.26
CA LEU A 128 9.19 -0.48 11.12
C LEU A 128 9.89 -0.54 12.49
N PRO A 129 9.13 -0.65 13.60
CA PRO A 129 9.71 -0.83 14.91
C PRO A 129 10.63 -2.06 14.97
N LYS A 130 11.81 -1.90 15.59
CA LYS A 130 12.78 -3.00 15.73
C LYS A 130 12.32 -4.16 16.61
N ASN A 131 11.31 -3.97 17.45
CA ASN A 131 10.67 -4.99 18.27
C ASN A 131 9.40 -4.40 18.92
N LEU A 132 8.58 -5.28 19.48
CA LEU A 132 7.55 -4.92 20.44
C LEU A 132 7.95 -5.44 21.82
N ASN A 133 8.21 -4.53 22.76
CA ASN A 133 8.63 -4.85 24.13
C ASN A 133 9.88 -5.75 24.22
N GLY A 134 10.85 -5.59 23.32
CA GLY A 134 12.05 -6.42 23.27
C GLY A 134 11.87 -7.77 22.56
N GLU A 135 10.64 -8.10 22.14
CA GLU A 135 10.30 -9.37 21.50
C GLU A 135 10.04 -9.23 19.99
N ASN A 136 10.21 -10.35 19.29
CA ASN A 136 9.91 -10.47 17.87
C ASN A 136 8.41 -10.31 17.60
N TYR A 137 8.07 -10.01 16.34
CA TYR A 137 6.68 -9.93 15.89
C TYR A 137 6.49 -10.52 14.49
N GLN A 138 5.23 -10.64 14.10
CA GLN A 138 4.80 -11.09 12.78
C GLN A 138 4.03 -9.97 12.11
N ILE A 139 4.23 -9.77 10.80
CA ILE A 139 3.37 -8.86 10.04
C ILE A 139 2.08 -9.60 9.77
N TYR A 140 0.98 -9.09 10.29
CA TYR A 140 -0.32 -9.74 10.17
C TYR A 140 -0.86 -9.64 8.75
N LYS A 141 -1.89 -10.45 8.45
CA LYS A 141 -2.60 -10.36 7.17
C LYS A 141 -3.11 -8.94 6.97
N PHE A 142 -3.05 -8.46 5.72
CA PHE A 142 -3.50 -7.13 5.30
C PHE A 142 -2.85 -5.92 6.00
N ALA A 143 -1.76 -6.08 6.77
CA ALA A 143 -1.20 -5.00 7.59
C ALA A 143 -0.92 -3.70 6.81
N PHE A 144 -0.34 -3.83 5.62
CA PHE A 144 -0.03 -2.77 4.67
C PHE A 144 -0.90 -2.85 3.40
N TRP A 145 -2.05 -3.53 3.46
CA TRP A 145 -2.93 -3.64 2.30
C TRP A 145 -3.34 -2.25 1.80
N ASP A 146 -3.17 -2.04 0.49
CA ASP A 146 -3.45 -0.79 -0.21
C ASP A 146 -2.66 0.43 0.33
N CYS A 147 -1.49 0.18 0.95
CA CYS A 147 -0.56 1.25 1.34
C CYS A 147 0.14 1.83 0.09
N THR A 148 -0.62 2.62 -0.66
CA THR A 148 -0.23 3.15 -1.98
C THR A 148 0.84 4.24 -1.92
N SER A 149 1.13 4.81 -0.75
CA SER A 149 2.23 5.75 -0.55
C SER A 149 3.59 5.07 -0.37
N LEU A 150 3.61 3.80 0.06
CA LEU A 150 4.85 3.10 0.41
C LEU A 150 5.73 2.89 -0.82
N THR A 151 6.92 3.50 -0.84
CA THR A 151 7.89 3.38 -1.94
C THR A 151 8.98 2.37 -1.65
N SER A 152 9.40 2.26 -0.40
CA SER A 152 10.41 1.29 0.03
C SER A 152 10.19 0.86 1.46
N ILE A 153 10.54 -0.39 1.78
CA ILE A 153 10.49 -0.88 3.16
C ILE A 153 11.64 -1.83 3.48
N THR A 154 12.18 -1.71 4.69
CA THR A 154 13.06 -2.73 5.28
C THR A 154 12.28 -3.49 6.35
N ILE A 155 12.11 -4.79 6.12
CA ILE A 155 11.56 -5.71 7.11
C ILE A 155 12.67 -6.01 8.12
N PRO A 156 12.56 -5.61 9.40
CA PRO A 156 13.66 -5.73 10.37
C PRO A 156 13.84 -7.16 10.87
N ASP A 157 15.00 -7.45 11.46
CA ASP A 157 15.40 -8.78 11.98
C ASP A 157 14.48 -9.34 13.09
N SER A 158 13.58 -8.54 13.64
CA SER A 158 12.57 -9.00 14.59
C SER A 158 11.28 -9.55 13.96
N VAL A 159 11.12 -9.43 12.63
CA VAL A 159 9.97 -9.96 11.91
C VAL A 159 10.21 -11.40 11.53
N THR A 160 9.41 -12.32 12.06
CA THR A 160 9.60 -13.77 11.81
C THR A 160 8.75 -14.31 10.65
N SER A 161 7.67 -13.63 10.30
CA SER A 161 6.79 -13.99 9.17
C SER A 161 6.01 -12.78 8.62
N ILE A 162 5.59 -12.90 7.36
CA ILE A 162 4.74 -11.94 6.66
C ILE A 162 3.43 -12.63 6.28
N GLY A 163 2.31 -12.08 6.73
CA GLY A 163 0.98 -12.67 6.53
C GLY A 163 0.43 -12.56 5.12
N ARG A 164 -0.68 -13.28 4.87
CA ARG A 164 -1.44 -13.23 3.61
C ARG A 164 -1.80 -11.79 3.23
N SER A 165 -1.58 -11.44 1.97
CA SER A 165 -1.91 -10.12 1.39
C SER A 165 -1.36 -8.93 2.19
N ALA A 166 -0.33 -9.11 3.02
CA ALA A 166 0.15 -8.10 3.95
C ALA A 166 0.54 -6.80 3.26
N PHE A 167 1.17 -6.84 2.09
CA PHE A 167 1.57 -5.70 1.25
C PHE A 167 0.82 -5.68 -0.08
N SER A 168 -0.33 -6.35 -0.18
CA SER A 168 -1.05 -6.40 -1.45
C SER A 168 -1.56 -5.00 -1.82
N ASN A 169 -1.45 -4.65 -3.10
CA ASN A 169 -1.73 -3.32 -3.64
C ASN A 169 -0.88 -2.17 -3.08
N CYS A 170 0.32 -2.44 -2.54
CA CYS A 170 1.34 -1.40 -2.34
C CYS A 170 1.90 -0.92 -3.70
N ARG A 171 1.10 -0.18 -4.45
CA ARG A 171 1.33 0.14 -5.88
C ARG A 171 2.52 1.05 -6.16
N SER A 172 3.06 1.71 -5.14
CA SER A 172 4.25 2.55 -5.27
C SER A 172 5.53 1.86 -4.80
N LEU A 173 5.44 0.64 -4.25
CA LEU A 173 6.58 -0.07 -3.68
C LEU A 173 7.56 -0.44 -4.79
N THR A 174 8.74 0.18 -4.81
CA THR A 174 9.82 -0.07 -5.79
C THR A 174 10.89 -1.01 -5.27
N SER A 175 11.15 -1.00 -3.96
CA SER A 175 12.11 -1.90 -3.34
C SER A 175 11.68 -2.41 -1.97
N ILE A 176 12.14 -3.62 -1.64
CA ILE A 176 11.97 -4.20 -0.32
C ILE A 176 13.20 -4.98 0.11
N THR A 177 13.59 -4.82 1.38
CA THR A 177 14.57 -5.67 2.04
C THR A 177 13.88 -6.63 2.99
N ILE A 178 14.13 -7.93 2.81
CA ILE A 178 13.65 -9.00 3.70
C ILE A 178 14.82 -9.45 4.58
N SER A 179 14.70 -9.29 5.90
CA SER A 179 15.72 -9.73 6.86
C SER A 179 15.82 -11.26 7.00
N ASP A 180 16.93 -11.71 7.59
CA ASP A 180 17.31 -13.12 7.73
C ASP A 180 16.35 -13.97 8.58
N SER A 181 15.70 -13.34 9.56
CA SER A 181 14.76 -13.97 10.48
C SER A 181 13.39 -14.30 9.87
N VAL A 182 13.08 -13.79 8.67
CA VAL A 182 11.82 -14.08 7.98
C VAL A 182 11.84 -15.52 7.46
N THR A 183 10.97 -16.36 8.01
CA THR A 183 10.91 -17.79 7.69
C THR A 183 9.73 -18.17 6.81
N SER A 184 8.77 -17.27 6.61
CA SER A 184 7.59 -17.52 5.79
C SER A 184 6.96 -16.22 5.29
N ILE A 185 6.41 -16.29 4.08
CA ILE A 185 5.63 -15.23 3.44
C ILE A 185 4.33 -15.85 2.95
N GLY A 186 3.20 -15.32 3.40
CA GLY A 186 1.87 -15.82 3.09
C GLY A 186 1.43 -15.52 1.66
N ASP A 187 0.38 -16.20 1.24
CA ASP A 187 -0.19 -16.07 -0.11
C ASP A 187 -0.52 -14.62 -0.45
N GLU A 188 -0.32 -14.25 -1.72
CA GLU A 188 -0.66 -12.92 -2.26
C GLU A 188 -0.03 -11.73 -1.50
N ALA A 189 0.96 -11.95 -0.62
CA ALA A 189 1.52 -10.92 0.25
C ALA A 189 1.95 -9.66 -0.51
N PHE A 190 2.45 -9.79 -1.74
CA PHE A 190 2.91 -8.72 -2.61
C PHE A 190 2.13 -8.66 -3.94
N SER A 191 0.92 -9.24 -3.97
CA SER A 191 0.06 -9.16 -5.16
C SER A 191 -0.33 -7.70 -5.43
N GLY A 192 -0.14 -7.23 -6.66
CA GLY A 192 -0.45 -5.86 -7.07
C GLY A 192 0.64 -4.82 -6.75
N CYS A 193 1.84 -5.24 -6.34
CA CYS A 193 3.01 -4.38 -6.19
C CYS A 193 3.69 -4.11 -7.54
N TYR A 194 2.97 -3.51 -8.49
CA TYR A 194 3.38 -3.43 -9.90
C TYR A 194 4.68 -2.66 -10.17
N LYS A 195 5.09 -1.76 -9.27
CA LYS A 195 6.35 -1.00 -9.40
C LYS A 195 7.55 -1.68 -8.72
N LEU A 196 7.36 -2.84 -8.10
CA LEU A 196 8.45 -3.51 -7.37
C LEU A 196 9.50 -4.00 -8.36
N VAL A 197 10.69 -3.41 -8.34
CA VAL A 197 11.79 -3.76 -9.25
C VAL A 197 12.96 -4.44 -8.55
N GLU A 198 13.15 -4.18 -7.26
CA GLU A 198 14.28 -4.68 -6.50
C GLU A 198 13.83 -5.39 -5.22
N VAL A 199 14.29 -6.63 -5.05
CA VAL A 199 14.17 -7.36 -3.78
C VAL A 199 15.55 -7.66 -3.25
N ILE A 200 15.81 -7.22 -2.02
CA ILE A 200 17.02 -7.55 -1.27
C ILE A 200 16.64 -8.65 -0.27
N ASN A 201 16.90 -9.90 -0.64
CA ASN A 201 16.57 -11.06 0.18
C ASN A 201 17.77 -11.47 1.04
N LYS A 202 17.70 -11.19 2.34
CA LYS A 202 18.67 -11.70 3.34
C LYS A 202 18.16 -12.96 4.06
N SER A 203 16.92 -13.37 3.81
CA SER A 203 16.34 -14.60 4.35
C SER A 203 16.85 -15.85 3.65
N ASN A 204 16.55 -17.00 4.25
CA ASN A 204 16.80 -18.31 3.64
C ASN A 204 15.69 -18.73 2.66
N LEU A 205 14.69 -17.87 2.40
CA LEU A 205 13.62 -18.17 1.46
C LEU A 205 14.13 -18.14 0.02
N ASN A 206 13.65 -19.07 -0.80
CA ASN A 206 13.94 -19.09 -2.22
C ASN A 206 13.07 -18.06 -2.96
N ILE A 207 13.56 -16.82 -3.07
CA ILE A 207 12.90 -15.76 -3.83
C ILE A 207 13.50 -15.69 -5.23
N THR A 208 12.68 -15.96 -6.23
CA THR A 208 13.08 -15.91 -7.65
C THR A 208 12.29 -14.85 -8.38
N LYS A 209 12.95 -14.08 -9.26
CA LYS A 209 12.27 -13.10 -10.12
C LYS A 209 11.20 -13.75 -10.99
N HIS A 210 10.11 -13.03 -11.26
CA HIS A 210 8.98 -13.50 -12.06
C HIS A 210 8.27 -14.76 -11.52
N SER A 211 8.53 -15.15 -10.26
CA SER A 211 7.82 -16.24 -9.59
C SER A 211 6.66 -15.70 -8.75
N SER A 212 5.54 -16.43 -8.76
CA SER A 212 4.41 -16.21 -7.84
C SER A 212 4.66 -16.77 -6.43
N ASP A 213 5.72 -17.55 -6.24
CA ASP A 213 6.08 -18.12 -4.93
C ASP A 213 6.36 -17.02 -3.90
N ASN A 214 6.21 -17.36 -2.62
CA ASN A 214 6.40 -16.44 -1.49
C ASN A 214 5.52 -15.18 -1.64
N GLY A 215 4.25 -15.39 -2.00
CA GLY A 215 3.27 -14.33 -2.11
C GLY A 215 3.59 -13.30 -3.18
N TYR A 216 4.12 -13.71 -4.33
CA TYR A 216 4.49 -12.82 -5.46
C TYR A 216 5.62 -11.83 -5.17
N LEU A 217 6.42 -12.03 -4.11
CA LEU A 217 7.50 -11.10 -3.75
C LEU A 217 8.48 -10.87 -4.90
N GLY A 218 8.86 -11.92 -5.64
CA GLY A 218 9.76 -11.82 -6.78
C GLY A 218 9.06 -11.52 -8.12
N TYR A 219 7.73 -11.53 -8.18
CA TYR A 219 7.00 -11.61 -9.45
C TYR A 219 7.24 -10.40 -10.37
N TYR A 220 7.18 -9.20 -9.81
CA TYR A 220 7.38 -7.95 -10.56
C TYR A 220 8.86 -7.51 -10.59
N ALA A 221 9.70 -8.10 -9.74
CA ALA A 221 11.08 -7.66 -9.58
C ALA A 221 11.93 -7.95 -10.82
N LEU A 222 12.72 -6.96 -11.25
CA LEU A 222 13.79 -7.12 -12.24
C LEU A 222 14.98 -7.87 -11.64
N ASN A 223 15.28 -7.57 -10.37
CA ASN A 223 16.43 -8.13 -9.67
C ASN A 223 16.06 -8.61 -8.26
N VAL A 224 16.60 -9.77 -7.91
CA VAL A 224 16.57 -10.31 -6.55
C VAL A 224 18.02 -10.56 -6.16
N LYS A 225 18.48 -9.88 -5.10
CA LYS A 225 19.88 -9.89 -4.67
C LYS A 225 20.02 -10.04 -3.17
N THR A 226 21.25 -10.22 -2.70
CA THR A 226 21.57 -10.55 -1.30
C THR A 226 22.58 -9.60 -0.65
N ASP A 227 23.10 -8.61 -1.39
CA ASP A 227 24.20 -7.71 -0.98
C ASP A 227 23.81 -6.60 0.00
N GLY A 228 22.51 -6.47 0.30
CA GLY A 228 22.01 -5.63 1.38
C GLY A 228 21.91 -4.13 1.08
N GLN A 229 22.31 -3.68 -0.11
CA GLN A 229 22.28 -2.27 -0.51
C GLN A 229 21.29 -2.09 -1.67
N SER A 230 20.53 -0.99 -1.72
CA SER A 230 19.65 -0.72 -2.86
C SER A 230 20.42 -0.07 -4.00
N ASP A 231 20.19 -0.50 -5.25
CA ASP A 231 20.72 0.20 -6.44
C ASP A 231 19.76 1.28 -6.95
N ILE A 232 18.61 1.48 -6.30
CA ILE A 232 17.67 2.55 -6.66
C ILE A 232 18.23 3.89 -6.18
N VAL A 233 18.32 4.85 -7.09
CA VAL A 233 18.81 6.20 -6.82
C VAL A 233 17.65 7.19 -6.93
N ASN A 234 17.38 7.93 -5.86
CA ASN A 234 16.51 9.10 -5.91
C ASN A 234 17.35 10.32 -6.36
N LYS A 235 16.99 10.92 -7.50
CA LYS A 235 17.59 12.14 -8.02
C LYS A 235 16.50 13.17 -8.27
N ASN A 236 16.37 14.14 -7.37
CA ASN A 236 15.32 15.18 -7.41
C ASN A 236 13.91 14.58 -7.53
N ASP A 237 13.61 13.63 -6.64
CA ASP A 237 12.33 12.90 -6.54
C ASP A 237 12.03 11.92 -7.70
N TYR A 238 12.91 11.82 -8.68
CA TYR A 238 12.85 10.78 -9.71
C TYR A 238 13.64 9.55 -9.27
N LEU A 239 12.98 8.39 -9.27
CA LEU A 239 13.60 7.11 -8.91
C LEU A 239 14.21 6.47 -10.15
N PHE A 240 15.54 6.28 -10.15
CA PHE A 240 16.27 5.61 -11.22
C PHE A 240 16.81 4.26 -10.76
N TYR A 241 16.89 3.33 -11.71
CA TYR A 241 17.48 2.01 -11.52
C TYR A 241 18.23 1.58 -12.78
N THR A 242 19.45 1.09 -12.61
CA THR A 242 20.27 0.61 -13.74
C THR A 242 20.36 -0.91 -13.69
N TYR A 243 19.92 -1.57 -14.76
CA TYR A 243 19.98 -3.02 -14.87
C TYR A 243 20.47 -3.43 -16.26
N ASN A 244 21.50 -4.27 -16.32
CA ASN A 244 22.16 -4.70 -17.55
C ASN A 244 22.55 -3.51 -18.48
N ASN A 245 23.14 -2.46 -17.90
CA ASN A 245 23.54 -1.23 -18.60
C ASN A 245 22.38 -0.45 -19.24
N ILE A 246 21.14 -0.65 -18.77
CA ILE A 246 19.98 0.13 -19.17
C ILE A 246 19.50 0.94 -17.97
N ASN A 247 19.31 2.24 -18.16
CA ASN A 247 18.79 3.15 -17.16
C ASN A 247 17.26 3.20 -17.24
N TYR A 248 16.59 2.98 -16.12
CA TYR A 248 15.14 3.00 -15.99
C TYR A 248 14.70 4.11 -15.06
N LEU A 249 13.76 4.93 -15.49
CA LEU A 249 12.97 5.81 -14.63
C LEU A 249 11.79 5.00 -14.08
N LEU A 250 11.83 4.70 -12.79
CA LEU A 250 10.83 3.89 -12.08
C LEU A 250 9.59 4.68 -11.66
N GLY A 251 9.70 6.00 -11.62
CA GLY A 251 8.60 6.88 -11.23
C GLY A 251 9.09 8.13 -10.51
N TYR A 252 8.15 8.76 -9.83
CA TYR A 252 8.32 10.04 -9.16
C TYR A 252 7.68 10.01 -7.77
N VAL A 253 8.37 10.54 -6.76
CA VAL A 253 7.92 10.55 -5.35
C VAL A 253 7.55 11.95 -4.84
N GLY A 254 7.65 12.97 -5.69
CA GLY A 254 7.18 14.32 -5.37
C GLY A 254 5.66 14.46 -5.50
N ASN A 255 5.17 15.69 -5.32
CA ASN A 255 3.74 16.02 -5.28
C ASN A 255 3.27 16.87 -6.46
N GLU A 256 4.16 17.13 -7.40
CA GLU A 256 3.98 18.00 -8.54
C GLU A 256 2.98 17.39 -9.52
N THR A 257 2.06 18.24 -10.00
CA THR A 257 1.06 17.85 -11.01
C THR A 257 1.58 18.06 -12.44
N ASN A 258 2.65 18.84 -12.61
CA ASN A 258 3.29 19.05 -13.89
C ASN A 258 4.75 18.62 -13.76
N LEU A 259 5.13 17.56 -14.47
CA LEU A 259 6.45 16.98 -14.35
C LEU A 259 7.35 17.42 -15.49
N ASN A 260 8.60 17.74 -15.15
CA ASN A 260 9.67 17.92 -16.12
C ASN A 260 10.66 16.78 -15.96
N LEU A 261 10.53 15.74 -16.81
CA LEU A 261 11.40 14.56 -16.68
C LEU A 261 12.86 14.95 -16.95
N PRO A 262 13.84 14.37 -16.23
CA PRO A 262 15.24 14.73 -16.37
C PRO A 262 15.74 14.55 -17.80
N GLU A 263 16.50 15.51 -18.34
CA GLU A 263 17.02 15.47 -19.72
C GLU A 263 17.82 14.19 -19.99
N ASN A 264 18.55 13.67 -19.01
CA ASN A 264 19.28 12.40 -19.10
C ASN A 264 19.51 11.84 -17.69
N TYR A 265 19.96 10.60 -17.61
CA TYR A 265 20.45 10.01 -16.36
C TYR A 265 21.96 9.76 -16.49
N ASN A 266 22.75 10.52 -15.72
CA ASN A 266 24.22 10.48 -15.72
C ASN A 266 24.85 10.68 -17.11
N GLY A 267 24.26 11.56 -17.93
CA GLY A 267 24.74 11.84 -19.28
C GLY A 267 24.28 10.81 -20.32
N GLU A 268 23.49 9.82 -19.93
CA GLU A 268 23.00 8.75 -20.80
C GLU A 268 21.46 8.78 -20.95
N ASN A 269 21.01 8.19 -22.05
CA ASN A 269 19.58 7.96 -22.30
C ASN A 269 19.00 6.99 -21.27
N TYR A 270 17.68 7.08 -21.09
CA TYR A 270 16.94 6.18 -20.19
C TYR A 270 15.59 5.77 -20.81
N GLN A 271 14.95 4.82 -20.14
CA GLN A 271 13.63 4.31 -20.48
C GLN A 271 12.66 4.63 -19.33
N ILE A 272 11.42 5.00 -19.66
CA ILE A 272 10.36 5.04 -18.65
C ILE A 272 9.93 3.60 -18.40
N TYR A 273 10.08 3.14 -17.16
CA TYR A 273 9.77 1.76 -16.80
C TYR A 273 8.27 1.48 -16.91
N GLU A 274 7.91 0.20 -16.98
CA GLU A 274 6.51 -0.19 -16.87
C GLU A 274 5.94 0.28 -15.52
N TYR A 275 4.68 0.67 -15.53
CA TYR A 275 3.96 1.22 -14.38
C TYR A 275 4.58 2.48 -13.73
N ALA A 276 5.60 3.13 -14.32
CA ALA A 276 6.35 4.20 -13.65
C ALA A 276 5.49 5.33 -13.05
N PHE A 277 4.43 5.72 -13.77
CA PHE A 277 3.41 6.70 -13.37
C PHE A 277 2.00 6.09 -13.30
N TYR A 278 1.91 4.78 -13.04
CA TYR A 278 0.64 4.08 -12.89
C TYR A 278 -0.20 4.68 -11.76
N ASN A 279 -1.46 4.97 -12.06
CA ASN A 279 -2.42 5.62 -11.16
C ASN A 279 -1.94 6.96 -10.56
N CYS A 280 -1.05 7.69 -11.24
CA CYS A 280 -0.73 9.07 -10.89
C CYS A 280 -1.89 10.00 -11.26
N THR A 281 -2.96 9.97 -10.44
CA THR A 281 -4.23 10.66 -10.72
C THR A 281 -4.15 12.19 -10.66
N SER A 282 -3.10 12.75 -10.06
CA SER A 282 -2.86 14.19 -9.97
C SER A 282 -2.04 14.76 -11.13
N LEU A 283 -1.41 13.91 -11.95
CA LEU A 283 -0.55 14.34 -13.04
C LEU A 283 -1.38 14.96 -14.17
N THR A 284 -1.16 16.24 -14.48
CA THR A 284 -1.88 17.00 -15.51
C THR A 284 -1.07 17.20 -16.78
N SER A 285 0.25 17.36 -16.66
CA SER A 285 1.15 17.42 -17.81
C SER A 285 2.52 16.82 -17.52
N VAL A 286 3.20 16.36 -18.56
CA VAL A 286 4.57 15.85 -18.47
C VAL A 286 5.41 16.35 -19.64
N ILE A 287 6.60 16.85 -19.36
CA ILE A 287 7.64 17.12 -20.35
C ILE A 287 8.51 15.86 -20.46
N ILE A 288 8.56 15.26 -21.65
CA ILE A 288 9.36 14.07 -21.93
C ILE A 288 10.53 14.49 -22.83
N PRO A 289 11.80 14.30 -22.40
CA PRO A 289 12.94 14.63 -23.22
C PRO A 289 13.17 13.60 -24.34
N ASP A 290 13.85 14.02 -25.40
CA ASP A 290 14.19 13.18 -26.55
C ASP A 290 15.24 12.10 -26.26
N SER A 291 15.89 12.15 -25.10
CA SER A 291 16.72 11.07 -24.54
C SER A 291 15.92 9.85 -24.09
N VAL A 292 14.59 9.97 -23.94
CA VAL A 292 13.72 8.83 -23.61
C VAL A 292 13.60 7.92 -24.82
N THR A 293 14.13 6.71 -24.69
CA THR A 293 14.20 5.75 -25.81
C THR A 293 13.06 4.73 -25.83
N ARG A 294 12.36 4.55 -24.70
CA ARG A 294 11.23 3.63 -24.56
C ARG A 294 10.30 4.09 -23.44
N ILE A 295 9.00 3.83 -23.63
CA ILE A 295 7.96 3.96 -22.61
C ILE A 295 7.35 2.58 -22.35
N GLY A 296 7.43 2.11 -21.10
CA GLY A 296 6.98 0.78 -20.69
C GLY A 296 5.47 0.58 -20.72
N ASN A 297 5.04 -0.66 -20.49
CA ASN A 297 3.62 -1.01 -20.38
C ASN A 297 2.98 -0.23 -19.23
N TYR A 298 1.75 0.25 -19.41
CA TYR A 298 0.99 0.93 -18.36
C TYR A 298 1.70 2.13 -17.71
N ALA A 299 2.75 2.68 -18.34
CA ALA A 299 3.61 3.69 -17.73
C ALA A 299 2.84 4.92 -17.24
N PHE A 300 1.85 5.40 -17.98
CA PHE A 300 0.97 6.52 -17.61
C PHE A 300 -0.50 6.09 -17.45
N TYR A 301 -0.76 4.80 -17.29
CA TYR A 301 -2.11 4.27 -17.15
C TYR A 301 -2.73 4.71 -15.81
N GLY A 302 -3.96 5.20 -15.84
CA GLY A 302 -4.69 5.65 -14.65
C GLY A 302 -4.49 7.13 -14.32
N GLY A 303 -3.66 7.84 -15.08
CA GLY A 303 -3.49 9.30 -15.01
C GLY A 303 -4.67 10.06 -15.60
N LYS A 304 -5.84 9.98 -14.94
CA LYS A 304 -7.12 10.52 -15.45
C LYS A 304 -7.10 12.02 -15.75
N GLU A 305 -6.21 12.78 -15.10
CA GLU A 305 -6.08 14.22 -15.30
C GLU A 305 -4.99 14.62 -16.30
N LEU A 306 -4.20 13.67 -16.80
CA LEU A 306 -3.16 13.95 -17.78
C LEU A 306 -3.84 14.46 -19.06
N LYS A 307 -3.42 15.63 -19.53
CA LYS A 307 -4.02 16.29 -20.71
C LYS A 307 -3.00 16.67 -21.75
N THR A 308 -1.73 16.82 -21.35
CA THR A 308 -0.69 17.34 -22.23
C THR A 308 0.62 16.59 -22.03
N ILE A 309 1.22 16.18 -23.16
CA ILE A 309 2.59 15.68 -23.22
C ILE A 309 3.40 16.69 -24.04
N ASN A 310 4.45 17.22 -23.44
CA ASN A 310 5.38 18.14 -24.09
C ASN A 310 6.65 17.37 -24.41
N TYR A 311 6.84 16.96 -25.66
CA TYR A 311 8.02 16.22 -26.09
C TYR A 311 9.08 17.19 -26.65
N THR A 312 10.31 17.13 -26.14
CA THR A 312 11.36 18.07 -26.56
C THR A 312 11.89 17.77 -27.96
N GLY A 313 11.77 16.53 -28.43
CA GLY A 313 12.17 16.11 -29.78
C GLY A 313 11.08 16.33 -30.83
N SER A 314 11.42 15.97 -32.07
CA SER A 314 10.50 16.01 -33.21
C SER A 314 9.41 14.93 -33.15
N GLU A 315 8.34 15.13 -33.93
CA GLU A 315 7.27 14.13 -34.09
C GLU A 315 7.80 12.78 -34.59
N ALA A 316 8.72 12.77 -35.55
CA ALA A 316 9.35 11.55 -36.06
C ALA A 316 10.12 10.79 -34.97
N GLN A 317 10.83 11.51 -34.09
CA GLN A 317 11.50 10.89 -32.94
C GLN A 317 10.48 10.32 -31.97
N TRP A 318 9.41 11.05 -31.66
CA TRP A 318 8.33 10.56 -30.81
C TRP A 318 7.71 9.26 -31.35
N GLU A 319 7.40 9.20 -32.64
CA GLU A 319 6.86 8.00 -33.28
C GLU A 319 7.84 6.82 -33.23
N SER A 320 9.14 7.09 -33.27
CA SER A 320 10.18 6.04 -33.17
C SER A 320 10.37 5.46 -31.76
N ILE A 321 9.92 6.17 -30.70
CA ILE A 321 9.98 5.65 -29.32
C ILE A 321 9.12 4.40 -29.22
N SER A 322 9.72 3.29 -28.78
CA SER A 322 8.99 2.07 -28.45
C SER A 322 8.04 2.32 -27.27
N LYS A 323 6.75 2.01 -27.44
CA LYS A 323 5.72 2.19 -26.41
C LYS A 323 5.07 0.84 -26.11
N GLY A 324 4.99 0.50 -24.83
CA GLY A 324 4.39 -0.75 -24.34
C GLY A 324 2.87 -0.77 -24.45
N ASP A 325 2.30 -1.92 -24.11
CA ASP A 325 0.86 -2.13 -24.06
C ASP A 325 0.21 -1.16 -23.07
N ALA A 326 -0.86 -0.50 -23.54
CA ALA A 326 -1.61 0.49 -22.76
C ALA A 326 -0.69 1.43 -21.97
N TRP A 327 0.43 1.84 -22.58
CA TRP A 327 1.38 2.78 -21.98
C TRP A 327 0.68 4.08 -21.54
N ASP A 328 -0.45 4.41 -22.17
CA ASP A 328 -1.43 5.40 -21.78
C ASP A 328 -2.78 4.76 -21.35
N TRP A 329 -3.65 5.56 -20.72
CA TRP A 329 -5.02 5.15 -20.38
C TRP A 329 -5.96 5.13 -21.63
N GLY A 330 -5.43 5.14 -22.86
CA GLY A 330 -6.23 5.33 -24.08
C GLY A 330 -6.88 6.71 -24.18
N THR A 331 -6.39 7.67 -23.39
CA THR A 331 -6.85 9.06 -23.33
C THR A 331 -6.24 9.87 -24.48
N ALA A 332 -7.06 10.69 -25.14
CA ALA A 332 -6.56 11.66 -26.09
C ALA A 332 -5.84 12.79 -25.34
N TYR A 333 -4.52 12.81 -25.41
CA TYR A 333 -3.71 13.94 -24.92
C TYR A 333 -3.28 14.83 -26.08
N ASN A 334 -3.11 16.12 -25.80
CA ASN A 334 -2.42 17.01 -26.73
C ASN A 334 -0.92 16.76 -26.62
N ILE A 335 -0.27 16.38 -27.72
CA ILE A 335 1.18 16.21 -27.77
C ILE A 335 1.79 17.42 -28.49
N ASN A 336 2.67 18.14 -27.81
CA ASN A 336 3.45 19.22 -28.39
C ASN A 336 4.85 18.70 -28.70
N TYR A 337 5.30 18.84 -29.95
CA TYR A 337 6.64 18.45 -30.39
C TYR A 337 7.59 19.64 -30.46
N ASN A 338 8.90 19.37 -30.45
CA ASN A 338 9.96 20.37 -30.41
C ASN A 338 9.76 21.36 -29.24
N TYR A 339 9.25 20.85 -28.12
CA TYR A 339 8.90 21.68 -26.98
C TYR A 339 10.17 22.27 -26.35
N VAL A 340 10.23 23.59 -26.26
CA VAL A 340 11.31 24.31 -25.59
C VAL A 340 10.93 24.49 -24.13
N ILE A 341 11.74 23.93 -23.23
CA ILE A 341 11.56 24.11 -21.79
C ILE A 341 11.76 25.59 -21.46
N PRO A 342 10.77 26.29 -20.87
CA PRO A 342 10.94 27.67 -20.47
C PRO A 342 12.07 27.77 -19.44
N THR A 343 13.15 28.48 -19.77
CA THR A 343 14.14 28.87 -18.78
C THR A 343 13.51 29.94 -17.90
N ASN A 344 13.50 29.74 -16.58
CA ASN A 344 13.15 30.81 -15.65
C ASN A 344 14.27 31.87 -15.66
N GLU A 345 14.29 32.70 -16.70
CA GLU A 345 14.99 33.98 -16.68
C GLU A 345 14.15 34.92 -15.81
N ASN A 346 14.30 34.83 -14.47
CA ASN A 346 14.03 35.86 -13.43
C ASN A 346 13.87 35.22 -12.04
N ALA A 347 14.91 34.53 -11.54
CA ALA A 347 15.01 34.14 -10.12
C ALA A 347 16.12 34.94 -9.43
#